data_AF-A0A819VMQ8-F1
#
_entry.id   AF-A0A819VMQ8-F1
#
_cell.length_a   1.000
_cell.length_b   1.000
_cell.length_c   1.000
_cell.angle_alpha   90.00
_cell.angle_beta   90.00
_cell.angle_gamma   90.00
#
_symmetry.space_group_name_H-M   'P 1'
#
loop_
_entity.id
_entity.type
_entity.pdbx_description
1 polymer ?
#
loop_
_entity_poly.entity_id
_entity_poly.type
_entity_poly.pdbx_seq_one_letter_code
_entity_poly.pdbx_strand_id
1 'polypeptide(L)'
;MFFFRSSNDIRFPKNSIPIGFRARAVNSTWGRRCDGLFFITESSNNTQGLPIASIANITPGYEHLTQKTVLALKYAYEYHFNNFDWFVKADDDTYIFMENLKAFLRDQNTSEPVTFGWISKGYDYHQGGASYVLSREALKRFNQGHQKPNTTCRKYGGHEDIEIRACLRSEGVYMGNTRDKKNRERFHPLNFYDHFVGSVPDWYKDRAALEPVTYSILVLFFRKQLKKSSAEIVIIQSCRYIPPVVIAREL
;
A
#
# COMPACT_ATOMS: atom_id res chain seq x y z
N MET A 1 -8.73 8.03 1.69
CA MET A 1 -7.98 6.81 1.33
C MET A 1 -7.08 6.41 2.50
N PHE A 2 -7.45 5.37 3.25
CA PHE A 2 -6.82 5.01 4.53
C PHE A 2 -5.38 4.45 4.43
N PHE A 3 -4.67 4.40 5.56
CA PHE A 3 -3.34 3.83 5.72
C PHE A 3 -3.29 3.00 7.02
N PHE A 4 -2.36 2.05 7.16
CA PHE A 4 -2.32 1.15 8.33
C PHE A 4 -0.90 0.71 8.72
N ARG A 5 -0.44 1.08 9.92
CA ARG A 5 0.47 0.21 10.69
C ARG A 5 0.31 0.47 12.18
N SER A 6 0.19 -0.61 12.97
CA SER A 6 0.28 -0.58 14.43
C SER A 6 1.67 -0.11 14.85
N SER A 7 1.70 0.99 15.55
CA SER A 7 2.93 1.69 15.87
C SER A 7 3.68 1.14 17.10
N ASN A 8 3.28 -0.04 17.61
CA ASN A 8 3.91 -0.69 18.77
C ASN A 8 4.92 -1.80 18.37
N ASP A 9 5.26 -1.93 17.09
CA ASP A 9 6.09 -3.03 16.58
C ASP A 9 7.61 -2.83 16.68
N ILE A 10 8.10 -2.18 17.75
CA ILE A 10 9.55 -2.20 17.99
C ILE A 10 9.87 -2.30 19.49
N ARG A 11 10.23 -3.52 19.93
CA ARG A 11 11.16 -3.68 21.05
C ARG A 11 12.51 -3.13 20.60
N PHE A 12 12.72 -1.84 20.76
CA PHE A 12 14.09 -1.31 20.76
C PHE A 12 14.70 -1.59 22.14
N PRO A 13 15.97 -2.00 22.22
CA PRO A 13 16.70 -1.99 23.48
C PRO A 13 16.58 -0.60 24.12
N LYS A 14 16.41 -0.57 25.44
CA LYS A 14 16.22 0.61 26.29
C LYS A 14 17.14 1.76 25.85
N ASN A 15 16.60 2.68 25.02
CA ASN A 15 17.04 4.04 24.66
C ASN A 15 16.28 4.45 23.38
N SER A 16 15.11 5.05 23.60
CA SER A 16 13.94 5.12 22.72
C SER A 16 14.10 5.99 21.46
N ILE A 17 13.75 5.45 20.28
CA ILE A 17 13.10 6.23 19.22
C ILE A 17 11.60 5.90 19.29
N PRO A 18 10.73 6.86 19.66
CA PRO A 18 9.29 6.59 19.81
C PRO A 18 8.64 6.35 18.44
N ILE A 19 7.36 5.90 18.44
CA ILE A 19 6.37 6.26 17.40
C ILE A 19 6.80 7.58 16.80
N GLY A 20 7.13 7.64 15.52
CA GLY A 20 7.78 8.87 15.09
C GLY A 20 8.29 8.93 13.69
N PHE A 21 9.45 8.34 13.41
CA PHE A 21 10.18 8.78 12.23
C PHE A 21 9.49 8.37 10.92
N ARG A 22 9.09 7.10 10.80
CA ARG A 22 8.41 6.57 9.61
C ARG A 22 7.01 7.18 9.42
N ALA A 23 6.20 7.17 10.48
CA ALA A 23 4.87 7.78 10.45
C ALA A 23 4.92 9.29 10.13
N ARG A 24 5.89 10.04 10.68
CA ARG A 24 6.12 11.44 10.31
C ARG A 24 6.59 11.58 8.86
N ALA A 25 7.45 10.69 8.38
CA ALA A 25 7.88 10.71 6.98
C ALA A 25 6.66 10.50 6.05
N VAL A 26 5.80 9.52 6.32
CA VAL A 26 4.54 9.33 5.60
C VAL A 26 3.67 10.60 5.68
N ASN A 27 3.40 11.10 6.88
CA ASN A 27 2.54 12.26 7.13
C ASN A 27 3.07 13.57 6.54
N SER A 28 4.39 13.70 6.36
CA SER A 28 5.02 14.89 5.79
C SER A 28 5.23 14.80 4.28
N THR A 29 5.12 13.60 3.70
CA THR A 29 5.32 13.35 2.27
C THR A 29 4.01 12.96 1.59
N TRP A 30 3.87 11.72 1.12
CA TRP A 30 2.75 11.28 0.30
C TRP A 30 1.43 11.24 1.08
N GLY A 31 1.46 11.07 2.40
CA GLY A 31 0.28 11.08 3.26
C GLY A 31 -0.51 12.40 3.21
N ARG A 32 0.15 13.54 2.94
CA ARG A 32 -0.51 14.85 2.76
C ARG A 32 -1.43 14.91 1.54
N ARG A 33 -1.25 14.00 0.60
CA ARG A 33 -2.02 13.93 -0.65
C ARG A 33 -3.21 12.96 -0.56
N CYS A 34 -3.37 12.29 0.58
CA CYS A 34 -4.54 11.47 0.89
C CYS A 34 -5.73 12.34 1.25
N ASP A 35 -6.93 11.92 0.86
CA ASP A 35 -8.18 12.60 1.26
C ASP A 35 -8.55 12.31 2.74
N GLY A 36 -7.88 11.34 3.35
CA GLY A 36 -7.94 11.01 4.77
C GLY A 36 -6.82 10.04 5.09
N LEU A 37 -6.06 10.26 6.16
CA LEU A 37 -4.90 9.46 6.56
C LEU A 37 -5.06 9.13 8.04
N PHE A 38 -4.85 7.87 8.42
CA PHE A 38 -4.95 7.45 9.82
C PHE A 38 -3.83 6.49 10.16
N PHE A 39 -3.20 6.69 11.30
CA PHE A 39 -2.23 5.76 11.89
C PHE A 39 -2.94 4.99 12.99
N ILE A 40 -3.01 3.67 12.84
CA ILE A 40 -3.68 2.82 13.81
C ILE A 40 -2.73 2.52 14.97
N THR A 41 -3.18 2.72 16.20
CA THR A 41 -2.43 2.34 17.39
C THR A 41 -3.39 2.05 18.54
N GLU A 42 -2.89 1.41 19.59
CA GLU A 42 -3.62 1.29 20.85
C GLU A 42 -3.52 2.60 21.68
N SER A 43 -2.47 3.39 21.43
CA SER A 43 -2.18 4.58 22.23
C SER A 43 -2.99 5.79 21.74
N SER A 44 -3.69 6.45 22.66
CA SER A 44 -4.26 7.77 22.42
C SER A 44 -3.24 8.91 22.52
N ASN A 45 -1.98 8.63 22.91
CA ASN A 45 -0.95 9.65 23.07
C ASN A 45 -0.48 10.17 21.71
N ASN A 46 -1.07 11.28 21.27
CA ASN A 46 -0.71 11.97 20.04
C ASN A 46 0.17 13.20 20.31
N THR A 47 1.33 13.00 20.91
CA THR A 47 2.28 14.11 21.18
C THR A 47 2.89 14.72 19.91
N GLN A 48 2.61 14.14 18.74
CA GLN A 48 3.26 14.46 17.46
C GLN A 48 2.32 15.04 16.41
N GLY A 49 1.04 15.25 16.73
CA GLY A 49 0.04 15.77 15.79
C GLY A 49 -0.18 14.87 14.57
N LEU A 50 0.07 13.57 14.71
CA LEU A 50 -0.23 12.59 13.66
C LEU A 50 -1.74 12.31 13.66
N PRO A 51 -2.38 12.05 12.51
CA PRO A 51 -3.78 11.65 12.51
C PRO A 51 -3.89 10.21 13.02
N ILE A 52 -4.09 10.04 14.31
CA ILE A 52 -4.13 8.74 14.98
C ILE A 52 -5.58 8.26 15.10
N ALA A 53 -5.82 7.01 14.71
CA ALA A 53 -7.02 6.27 15.10
C ALA A 53 -6.63 5.28 16.20
N SER A 54 -7.04 5.60 17.42
CA SER A 54 -6.82 4.72 18.57
C SER A 54 -7.86 3.61 18.57
N ILE A 55 -7.42 2.35 18.51
CA ILE A 55 -8.29 1.18 18.56
C ILE A 55 -7.89 0.34 19.77
N ALA A 56 -8.84 0.10 20.66
CA ALA A 56 -8.64 -0.74 21.84
C ALA A 56 -8.36 -2.20 21.45
N ASN A 57 -7.65 -2.92 22.33
CA ASN A 57 -7.35 -4.35 22.20
C ASN A 57 -6.49 -4.70 20.97
N ILE A 58 -5.62 -3.78 20.53
CA ILE A 58 -4.57 -4.11 19.58
C ILE A 58 -3.43 -4.78 20.33
N THR A 59 -3.15 -6.04 20.00
CA THR A 59 -1.99 -6.74 20.54
C THR A 59 -0.72 -6.28 19.81
N PRO A 60 0.32 -5.79 20.51
CA PRO A 60 1.61 -5.47 19.91
C PRO A 60 2.29 -6.72 19.34
N GLY A 61 3.18 -6.58 18.35
CA GLY A 61 3.92 -7.69 17.77
C GLY A 61 3.56 -7.96 16.31
N TYR A 62 4.56 -8.28 15.50
CA TYR A 62 4.42 -8.57 14.08
C TYR A 62 3.55 -9.83 13.84
N GLU A 63 3.57 -10.77 14.77
CA GLU A 63 2.76 -11.98 14.78
C GLU A 63 1.23 -11.71 14.89
N HIS A 64 0.84 -10.47 15.23
CA HIS A 64 -0.55 -10.04 15.37
C HIS A 64 -1.06 -9.18 14.20
N LEU A 65 -0.35 -9.15 13.06
CA LEU A 65 -0.71 -8.32 11.90
C LEU A 65 -2.14 -8.57 11.38
N THR A 66 -2.60 -9.82 11.36
CA THR A 66 -3.97 -10.16 10.95
C THR A 66 -5.00 -9.46 11.85
N GLN A 67 -4.85 -9.55 13.17
CA GLN A 67 -5.76 -8.89 14.13
C GLN A 67 -5.75 -7.39 13.94
N LYS A 68 -4.56 -6.80 13.86
CA LYS A 68 -4.41 -5.35 13.70
C LYS A 68 -5.10 -4.88 12.41
N THR A 69 -4.93 -5.60 11.30
CA THR A 69 -5.53 -5.26 10.00
C THR A 69 -7.05 -5.44 10.01
N VAL A 70 -7.55 -6.53 10.60
CA VAL A 70 -8.98 -6.75 10.77
C VAL A 70 -9.62 -5.62 11.59
N LEU A 71 -8.99 -5.23 12.70
CA LEU A 71 -9.46 -4.14 13.54
C LEU A 71 -9.44 -2.80 12.78
N ALA A 72 -8.39 -2.53 12.01
CA ALA A 72 -8.28 -1.32 11.21
C ALA A 72 -9.34 -1.22 10.10
N LEU A 73 -9.57 -2.32 9.38
CA LEU A 73 -10.61 -2.36 8.34
C LEU A 73 -12.01 -2.25 8.95
N LYS A 74 -12.24 -2.85 10.13
CA LYS A 74 -13.49 -2.64 10.87
C LYS A 74 -13.68 -1.18 11.30
N TYR A 75 -12.63 -0.53 11.80
CA TYR A 75 -12.66 0.90 12.13
C TYR A 75 -12.98 1.75 10.89
N ALA A 76 -12.33 1.47 9.76
CA ALA A 76 -12.62 2.15 8.50
C ALA A 76 -14.08 1.96 8.06
N TYR A 77 -14.64 0.76 8.24
CA TYR A 77 -16.04 0.49 7.96
C TYR A 77 -16.98 1.26 8.91
N GLU A 78 -16.70 1.22 10.21
CA GLU A 78 -17.57 1.81 11.22
C GLU A 78 -17.64 3.34 11.14
N TYR A 79 -16.48 4.00 10.99
CA TYR A 79 -16.38 5.45 11.11
C TYR A 79 -16.26 6.20 9.77
N HIS A 80 -15.93 5.49 8.69
CA HIS A 80 -15.50 6.14 7.45
C HIS A 80 -16.08 5.54 6.17
N PHE A 81 -16.92 4.51 6.28
CA PHE A 81 -17.51 3.82 5.12
C PHE A 81 -18.31 4.73 4.19
N ASN A 82 -18.96 5.75 4.74
CA ASN A 82 -19.77 6.70 3.98
C ASN A 82 -18.98 7.95 3.56
N ASN A 83 -17.73 8.09 4.00
CA ASN A 83 -16.89 9.25 3.71
C ASN A 83 -15.92 9.02 2.56
N PHE A 84 -15.66 7.75 2.19
CA PHE A 84 -14.67 7.40 1.19
C PHE A 84 -15.10 6.24 0.30
N ASP A 85 -14.63 6.28 -0.93
CA ASP A 85 -14.90 5.27 -1.97
C ASP A 85 -13.87 4.14 -2.01
N TRP A 86 -12.63 4.44 -1.59
CA TRP A 86 -11.48 3.55 -1.66
C TRP A 86 -10.70 3.54 -0.35
N PHE A 87 -10.34 2.34 0.09
CA PHE A 87 -9.67 2.08 1.36
C PHE A 87 -8.35 1.37 1.10
N VAL A 88 -7.25 1.84 1.67
CA VAL A 88 -5.93 1.27 1.43
C VAL A 88 -5.33 0.76 2.72
N LYS A 89 -4.74 -0.43 2.66
CA LYS A 89 -3.81 -0.94 3.66
C LYS A 89 -2.41 -0.78 3.08
N ALA A 90 -1.51 -0.19 3.85
CA ALA A 90 -0.14 0.08 3.43
C ALA A 90 0.74 0.20 4.68
N ASP A 91 2.00 -0.24 4.59
CA ASP A 91 2.94 -0.27 5.72
C ASP A 91 3.76 1.03 5.84
N ASP A 92 4.36 1.32 7.01
CA ASP A 92 5.02 2.62 7.28
C ASP A 92 6.38 2.82 6.60
N ASP A 93 6.82 1.80 5.88
CA ASP A 93 7.95 1.78 4.95
C ASP A 93 7.50 1.71 3.48
N THR A 94 6.20 1.89 3.20
CA THR A 94 5.66 2.02 1.84
C THR A 94 5.69 3.49 1.38
N TYR A 95 6.00 3.70 0.10
CA TYR A 95 5.76 4.97 -0.59
C TYR A 95 4.65 4.81 -1.65
N ILE A 96 3.63 5.68 -1.61
CA ILE A 96 2.53 5.68 -2.59
C ILE A 96 2.58 6.97 -3.41
N PHE A 97 2.65 6.83 -4.74
CA PHE A 97 2.42 7.93 -5.66
C PHE A 97 0.91 8.18 -5.76
N MET A 98 0.40 9.04 -4.88
CA MET A 98 -1.04 9.28 -4.71
C MET A 98 -1.74 9.73 -5.99
N GLU A 99 -1.07 10.54 -6.82
CA GLU A 99 -1.57 10.99 -8.11
C GLU A 99 -1.78 9.82 -9.08
N ASN A 100 -0.83 8.88 -9.12
CA ASN A 100 -0.92 7.68 -9.95
C ASN A 100 -2.03 6.75 -9.46
N LEU A 101 -2.15 6.58 -8.14
CA LEU A 101 -3.18 5.73 -7.56
C LEU A 101 -4.57 6.33 -7.80
N LYS A 102 -4.77 7.63 -7.55
CA LYS A 102 -6.03 8.33 -7.83
C LYS A 102 -6.39 8.28 -9.31
N ALA A 103 -5.41 8.46 -10.20
CA ALA A 103 -5.63 8.37 -11.64
C ALA A 103 -6.07 6.96 -12.08
N PHE A 104 -5.53 5.91 -11.47
CA PHE A 104 -5.97 4.53 -11.71
C PHE A 104 -7.38 4.27 -11.18
N LEU A 105 -7.66 4.68 -9.93
CA LEU A 105 -8.92 4.40 -9.25
C LEU A 105 -10.11 5.20 -9.78
N ARG A 106 -9.87 6.36 -10.40
CA ARG A 106 -10.92 7.19 -11.00
C ARG A 106 -11.76 6.45 -12.04
N ASP A 107 -11.15 5.51 -12.75
CA ASP A 107 -11.81 4.76 -13.83
C ASP A 107 -12.38 3.41 -13.33
N GLN A 108 -12.34 3.15 -12.01
CA GLN A 108 -12.80 1.89 -11.41
C GLN A 108 -14.18 2.08 -10.75
N ASN A 109 -15.01 1.02 -10.78
CA ASN A 109 -16.31 1.02 -10.13
C ASN A 109 -16.18 0.63 -8.64
N THR A 110 -16.61 1.50 -7.75
CA THR A 110 -16.52 1.32 -6.29
C THR A 110 -17.59 0.38 -5.74
N SER A 111 -18.64 0.13 -6.52
CA SER A 111 -19.73 -0.79 -6.19
C SER A 111 -19.44 -2.24 -6.59
N GLU A 112 -18.39 -2.48 -7.36
CA GLU A 112 -17.89 -3.83 -7.62
C GLU A 112 -17.13 -4.36 -6.40
N PRO A 113 -17.29 -5.65 -6.03
CA PRO A 113 -16.56 -6.26 -4.94
C PRO A 113 -15.12 -6.58 -5.36
N VAL A 114 -14.31 -5.54 -5.55
CA VAL A 114 -12.95 -5.66 -6.09
C VAL A 114 -11.89 -5.17 -5.10
N THR A 115 -10.74 -5.84 -5.13
CA THR A 115 -9.49 -5.38 -4.53
C THR A 115 -8.38 -5.21 -5.56
N PHE A 116 -7.46 -4.28 -5.32
CA PHE A 116 -6.33 -3.99 -6.20
C PHE A 116 -5.02 -4.05 -5.41
N GLY A 117 -3.98 -4.63 -6.00
CA GLY A 117 -2.67 -4.77 -5.37
C GLY A 117 -1.71 -5.50 -6.29
N TRP A 118 -0.54 -5.88 -5.75
CA TRP A 118 0.38 -6.79 -6.43
C TRP A 118 -0.03 -8.23 -6.16
N ILE A 119 -0.41 -8.95 -7.21
CA ILE A 119 -0.89 -10.33 -7.11
C ILE A 119 0.30 -11.29 -7.25
N SER A 120 0.53 -12.10 -6.21
CA SER A 120 1.53 -13.17 -6.24
C SER A 120 1.03 -14.33 -7.13
N LYS A 121 1.74 -14.59 -8.24
CA LYS A 121 1.42 -15.69 -9.16
C LYS A 121 1.42 -17.03 -8.41
N GLY A 122 0.34 -17.79 -8.57
CA GLY A 122 0.17 -19.12 -7.95
C GLY A 122 -0.38 -19.11 -6.53
N TYR A 123 -0.49 -17.95 -5.86
CA TYR A 123 -0.95 -17.88 -4.47
C TYR A 123 -2.23 -17.04 -4.27
N ASP A 124 -2.67 -16.30 -5.28
CA ASP A 124 -3.98 -15.62 -5.32
C ASP A 124 -4.21 -14.64 -4.15
N TYR A 125 -3.17 -13.93 -3.67
CA TYR A 125 -3.27 -12.87 -2.65
C TYR A 125 -2.49 -11.61 -3.04
N HIS A 126 -2.84 -10.47 -2.43
CA HIS A 126 -2.08 -9.23 -2.55
C HIS A 126 -0.96 -9.18 -1.52
N GLN A 127 0.31 -9.08 -1.91
CA GLN A 127 1.40 -9.03 -0.93
C GLN A 127 1.30 -7.80 -0.03
N GLY A 128 1.25 -8.01 1.28
CA GLY A 128 0.93 -6.94 2.25
C GLY A 128 1.85 -5.72 2.19
N GLY A 129 3.17 -5.94 1.97
CA GLY A 129 4.17 -4.86 1.86
C GLY A 129 4.09 -4.05 0.56
N ALA A 130 3.43 -4.57 -0.49
CA ALA A 130 3.15 -3.80 -1.71
C ALA A 130 1.91 -2.91 -1.55
N SER A 131 1.22 -2.99 -0.41
CA SER A 131 -0.10 -2.41 -0.17
C SER A 131 -1.21 -3.02 -1.02
N TYR A 132 -2.44 -2.84 -0.56
CA TYR A 132 -3.62 -3.20 -1.34
C TYR A 132 -4.80 -2.26 -1.06
N VAL A 133 -5.66 -2.15 -2.06
CA VAL A 133 -6.84 -1.28 -2.09
C VAL A 133 -8.09 -2.14 -2.05
N LEU A 134 -9.07 -1.72 -1.25
CA LEU A 134 -10.43 -2.24 -1.24
C LEU A 134 -11.36 -1.19 -1.82
N SER A 135 -12.22 -1.62 -2.72
CA SER A 135 -13.45 -0.89 -3.07
C SER A 135 -14.37 -0.75 -1.86
N ARG A 136 -15.30 0.20 -1.94
CA ARG A 136 -16.37 0.35 -0.95
C ARG A 136 -17.16 -0.95 -0.77
N GLU A 137 -17.57 -1.60 -1.86
CA GLU A 137 -18.29 -2.88 -1.75
C GLU A 137 -17.41 -3.99 -1.15
N ALA A 138 -16.11 -4.06 -1.47
CA ALA A 138 -15.21 -5.02 -0.84
C ALA A 138 -15.08 -4.82 0.68
N LEU A 139 -14.96 -3.57 1.16
CA LEU A 139 -14.89 -3.29 2.59
C LEU A 139 -16.20 -3.66 3.32
N LYS A 140 -17.35 -3.39 2.69
CA LYS A 140 -18.66 -3.79 3.23
C LYS A 140 -18.75 -5.29 3.41
N ARG A 141 -18.40 -6.04 2.37
CA ARG A 141 -18.40 -7.50 2.37
C ARG A 141 -17.41 -8.07 3.37
N PHE A 142 -16.22 -7.50 3.47
CA PHE A 142 -15.24 -7.85 4.50
C PHE A 142 -15.83 -7.77 5.92
N ASN A 143 -16.51 -6.66 6.23
CA ASN A 143 -17.13 -6.50 7.54
C ASN A 143 -18.29 -7.48 7.75
N GLN A 144 -19.14 -7.69 6.74
CA GLN A 144 -20.23 -8.68 6.79
C GLN A 144 -19.71 -10.10 7.02
N GLY A 145 -18.63 -10.49 6.33
CA GLY A 145 -17.98 -11.79 6.51
C GLY A 145 -17.57 -12.03 7.96
N HIS A 146 -17.03 -11.01 8.65
CA HIS A 146 -16.65 -11.11 10.06
C HIS A 146 -17.81 -11.15 11.06
N GLN A 147 -19.04 -10.85 10.61
CA GLN A 147 -20.25 -10.88 11.43
C GLN A 147 -21.04 -12.19 11.29
N LYS A 148 -20.71 -13.03 10.29
CA LYS A 148 -21.39 -14.31 10.09
C LYS A 148 -21.10 -15.28 11.25
N PRO A 149 -22.11 -16.01 11.76
CA PRO A 149 -21.91 -16.99 12.84
C PRO A 149 -20.89 -18.09 12.49
N ASN A 150 -20.91 -18.58 11.26
CA ASN A 150 -20.00 -19.62 10.75
C ASN A 150 -18.91 -19.04 9.84
N THR A 151 -18.38 -17.88 10.21
CA THR A 151 -17.37 -17.20 9.39
C THR A 151 -16.07 -17.99 9.31
N THR A 152 -15.50 -18.05 8.10
CA THR A 152 -14.13 -18.52 7.87
C THR A 152 -13.10 -17.38 7.95
N CYS A 153 -13.55 -16.14 8.15
CA CYS A 153 -12.68 -14.98 8.28
C CYS A 153 -11.89 -15.03 9.59
N ARG A 154 -10.60 -15.30 9.49
CA ARG A 154 -9.71 -15.40 10.63
C ARG A 154 -9.41 -14.02 11.22
N LYS A 155 -9.48 -13.92 12.55
CA LYS A 155 -9.19 -12.67 13.29
C LYS A 155 -7.77 -12.62 13.87
N TYR A 156 -7.14 -13.76 14.16
CA TYR A 156 -5.87 -13.82 14.89
C TYR A 156 -4.93 -14.87 14.28
N GLY A 157 -3.62 -14.55 14.25
CA GLY A 157 -2.59 -15.41 13.68
C GLY A 157 -2.65 -15.51 12.15
N GLY A 158 -1.86 -16.42 11.59
CA GLY A 158 -1.70 -16.57 10.14
C GLY A 158 -0.91 -15.42 9.51
N HIS A 159 -0.80 -15.44 8.18
CA HIS A 159 -0.20 -14.34 7.41
C HIS A 159 -1.32 -13.37 7.01
N GLU A 160 -1.18 -12.10 7.41
CA GLU A 160 -2.21 -11.07 7.24
C GLU A 160 -2.78 -11.03 5.82
N ASP A 161 -1.93 -10.92 4.81
CA ASP A 161 -2.34 -10.82 3.42
C ASP A 161 -3.12 -12.04 2.92
N ILE A 162 -2.68 -13.24 3.33
CA ILE A 162 -3.37 -14.50 3.02
C ILE A 162 -4.72 -14.58 3.71
N GLU A 163 -4.80 -14.24 4.99
CA GLU A 163 -6.02 -14.36 5.79
C GLU A 163 -7.07 -13.30 5.39
N ILE A 164 -6.64 -12.06 5.12
CA ILE A 164 -7.50 -11.00 4.59
C ILE A 164 -8.03 -11.41 3.21
N ARG A 165 -7.17 -11.95 2.35
CA ARG A 165 -7.58 -12.46 1.04
C ARG A 165 -8.59 -13.61 1.15
N ALA A 166 -8.36 -14.57 2.04
CA ALA A 166 -9.23 -15.72 2.24
C ALA A 166 -10.64 -15.28 2.67
N CYS A 167 -10.74 -14.32 3.60
CA CYS A 167 -12.01 -13.73 4.00
C CYS A 167 -12.71 -13.00 2.85
N LEU A 168 -12.00 -12.13 2.13
CA LEU A 168 -12.56 -11.42 0.98
C LEU A 168 -13.07 -12.39 -0.09
N ARG A 169 -12.32 -13.47 -0.36
CA ARG A 169 -12.70 -14.51 -1.32
C ARG A 169 -14.00 -15.22 -0.94
N SER A 170 -14.16 -15.59 0.33
CA SER A 170 -15.38 -16.27 0.80
C SER A 170 -16.62 -15.36 0.71
N GLU A 171 -16.41 -14.05 0.68
CA GLU A 171 -17.44 -13.03 0.48
C GLU A 171 -17.63 -12.63 -1.00
N GLY A 172 -17.03 -13.37 -1.93
CA GLY A 172 -17.18 -13.13 -3.37
C GLY A 172 -16.45 -11.88 -3.87
N VAL A 173 -15.45 -11.40 -3.14
CA VAL A 173 -14.58 -10.30 -3.57
C VAL A 173 -13.46 -10.85 -4.43
N TYR A 174 -13.29 -10.27 -5.62
CA TYR A 174 -12.27 -10.66 -6.59
C TYR A 174 -11.09 -9.68 -6.61
N MET A 175 -9.98 -10.09 -7.22
CA MET A 175 -8.81 -9.24 -7.43
C MET A 175 -8.85 -8.67 -8.84
N GLY A 176 -8.81 -7.35 -8.96
CA GLY A 176 -8.79 -6.66 -10.24
C GLY A 176 -7.37 -6.54 -10.81
N ASN A 177 -7.29 -6.44 -12.14
CA ASN A 177 -6.02 -6.20 -12.82
C ASN A 177 -5.58 -4.75 -12.60
N THR A 178 -4.39 -4.56 -12.04
CA THR A 178 -3.82 -3.22 -11.77
C THR A 178 -2.88 -2.75 -12.85
N ARG A 179 -2.57 -3.59 -13.84
CA ARG A 179 -1.58 -3.26 -14.86
C ARG A 179 -2.03 -2.12 -15.76
N ASP A 180 -1.06 -1.39 -16.28
CA ASP A 180 -1.34 -0.38 -17.29
C ASP A 180 -1.53 -0.97 -18.69
N LYS A 181 -1.82 -0.10 -19.68
CA LYS A 181 -2.03 -0.49 -21.08
C LYS A 181 -0.80 -1.16 -21.73
N LYS A 182 0.39 -1.02 -21.12
CA LYS A 182 1.64 -1.67 -21.53
C LYS A 182 1.94 -2.91 -20.67
N ASN A 183 0.95 -3.41 -19.93
CA ASN A 183 1.05 -4.53 -19.01
C ASN A 183 2.04 -4.32 -17.85
N ARG A 184 2.39 -3.09 -17.49
CA ARG A 184 3.33 -2.83 -16.38
C ARG A 184 2.62 -2.86 -15.04
N GLU A 185 3.29 -3.44 -14.04
CA GLU A 185 2.81 -3.45 -12.65
C GLU A 185 2.70 -2.01 -12.09
N ARG A 186 1.68 -1.75 -11.27
CA ARG A 186 1.52 -0.49 -10.52
C ARG A 186 1.83 -0.63 -9.03
N PHE A 187 1.81 -1.86 -8.54
CA PHE A 187 2.09 -2.20 -7.15
C PHE A 187 3.38 -3.01 -7.14
N HIS A 188 4.31 -2.63 -6.27
CA HIS A 188 5.64 -3.20 -6.24
C HIS A 188 5.98 -3.67 -4.82
N PRO A 189 6.24 -4.96 -4.62
CA PRO A 189 6.67 -5.51 -3.34
C PRO A 189 8.18 -5.38 -3.08
N LEU A 190 8.91 -4.72 -3.99
CA LEU A 190 10.34 -4.50 -3.86
C LEU A 190 10.58 -3.31 -2.95
N ASN A 191 11.62 -3.38 -2.12
CA ASN A 191 12.09 -2.18 -1.43
C ASN A 191 12.63 -1.16 -2.46
N PHE A 192 12.70 0.10 -2.05
CA PHE A 192 13.12 1.18 -2.93
C PHE A 192 14.51 0.95 -3.54
N TYR A 193 15.46 0.41 -2.77
CA TYR A 193 16.81 0.19 -3.24
C TYR A 193 16.87 -0.81 -4.39
N ASP A 194 16.26 -1.99 -4.22
CA ASP A 194 16.17 -3.02 -5.24
C ASP A 194 15.46 -2.49 -6.50
N HIS A 195 14.38 -1.74 -6.31
CA HIS A 195 13.68 -1.09 -7.41
C HIS A 195 14.51 -0.02 -8.12
N PHE A 196 15.34 0.73 -7.38
CA PHE A 196 16.14 1.81 -7.93
C PHE A 196 17.34 1.29 -8.73
N VAL A 197 18.03 0.26 -8.22
CA VAL A 197 19.26 -0.26 -8.84
C VAL A 197 19.02 -1.30 -9.93
N GLY A 198 17.77 -1.72 -10.16
CA GLY A 198 17.50 -2.79 -11.14
C GLY A 198 17.68 -4.20 -10.59
N SER A 199 17.85 -4.36 -9.27
CA SER A 199 18.05 -5.66 -8.64
C SER A 199 16.69 -6.34 -8.46
N VAL A 200 16.46 -7.38 -9.25
CA VAL A 200 15.22 -8.17 -9.19
C VAL A 200 15.53 -9.53 -8.56
N PRO A 201 15.08 -9.79 -7.32
CA PRO A 201 15.23 -11.09 -6.69
C PRO A 201 14.54 -12.19 -7.48
N ASP A 202 15.07 -13.41 -7.44
CA ASP A 202 14.51 -14.54 -8.21
C ASP A 202 13.07 -14.86 -7.80
N TRP A 203 12.74 -14.77 -6.51
CA TRP A 203 11.36 -14.93 -6.05
C TRP A 203 10.39 -13.96 -6.73
N TYR A 204 10.84 -12.75 -7.09
CA TYR A 204 10.01 -11.78 -7.79
C TYR A 204 9.82 -12.18 -9.25
N LYS A 205 10.87 -12.69 -9.92
CA LYS A 205 10.76 -13.19 -11.29
C LYS A 205 9.80 -14.37 -11.38
N ASP A 206 9.84 -15.27 -10.40
CA ASP A 206 8.98 -16.45 -10.35
C ASP A 206 7.51 -16.09 -10.09
N ARG A 207 7.28 -15.06 -9.25
CA ARG A 207 5.95 -14.72 -8.73
C ARG A 207 5.31 -13.50 -9.38
N ALA A 208 6.07 -12.67 -10.08
CA ALA A 208 5.51 -11.62 -10.91
C ALA A 208 4.78 -12.29 -12.07
N ALA A 209 3.56 -11.82 -12.37
CA ALA A 209 2.79 -12.43 -13.44
C ALA A 209 3.26 -12.00 -14.86
N LEU A 210 4.41 -11.31 -14.99
CA LEU A 210 5.14 -11.05 -16.24
C LEU A 210 6.65 -11.09 -16.02
N GLU A 211 7.39 -11.57 -17.02
CA GLU A 211 8.83 -11.35 -17.10
C GLU A 211 9.13 -9.85 -17.22
N PRO A 212 10.15 -9.32 -16.54
CA PRO A 212 10.50 -7.91 -16.61
C PRO A 212 10.85 -7.51 -18.04
N VAL A 213 9.98 -6.74 -18.69
CA VAL A 213 10.24 -6.20 -20.02
C VAL A 213 11.28 -5.09 -19.93
N THR A 214 12.34 -5.19 -20.74
CA THR A 214 13.47 -4.26 -20.79
C THR A 214 13.05 -2.87 -21.28
N TYR A 215 13.26 -1.84 -20.46
CA TYR A 215 13.24 -0.44 -20.91
C TYR A 215 14.24 0.41 -20.14
N SER A 216 14.73 1.45 -20.82
CA SER A 216 15.74 2.40 -20.33
C SER A 216 15.18 3.31 -19.23
N ILE A 217 15.97 3.52 -18.17
CA ILE A 217 15.68 4.46 -17.08
C ILE A 217 15.96 5.90 -17.55
N LEU A 218 15.04 6.83 -17.25
CA LEU A 218 15.26 8.26 -17.38
C LEU A 218 15.75 8.82 -16.02
N VAL A 219 16.99 9.29 -15.96
CA VAL A 219 17.52 10.00 -14.79
C VAL A 219 17.45 11.50 -15.06
N LEU A 220 16.65 12.23 -14.26
CA LEU A 220 16.52 13.68 -14.33
C LEU A 220 17.53 14.34 -13.39
N PHE A 221 18.47 15.11 -13.95
CA PHE A 221 19.33 16.00 -13.18
C PHE A 221 18.73 17.40 -13.15
N PHE A 222 18.37 17.89 -11.97
CA PHE A 222 18.00 19.29 -11.76
C PHE A 222 19.23 20.08 -11.33
N ARG A 223 19.75 20.91 -12.23
CA ARG A 223 20.72 21.95 -11.87
C ARG A 223 19.92 23.22 -11.55
N LYS A 224 20.09 23.80 -10.37
CA LYS A 224 19.59 25.14 -10.08
C LYS A 224 20.39 26.13 -10.95
N GLN A 225 19.88 26.47 -12.13
CA GLN A 225 20.48 27.48 -13.00
C GLN A 225 19.92 28.86 -12.63
N LEU A 226 20.81 29.71 -12.11
CA LEU A 226 20.58 31.14 -12.03
C LEU A 226 20.81 31.72 -13.44
N LYS A 227 19.70 32.10 -14.09
CA LYS A 227 19.57 32.89 -15.34
C LYS A 227 19.76 32.19 -16.70
N LYS A 228 18.64 32.32 -17.46
CA LYS A 228 18.41 32.45 -18.90
C LYS A 228 19.04 31.47 -19.91
N SER A 229 18.09 30.82 -20.61
CA SER A 229 18.04 30.34 -22.00
C SER A 229 18.80 29.07 -22.39
N SER A 230 18.00 28.17 -22.98
CA SER A 230 18.32 26.96 -23.76
C SER A 230 18.90 25.78 -22.96
N ALA A 231 18.05 24.79 -22.70
CA ALA A 231 18.45 23.49 -22.20
C ALA A 231 18.68 22.54 -23.39
N GLU A 232 19.91 22.10 -23.58
CA GLU A 232 20.23 20.93 -24.39
C GLU A 232 20.08 19.68 -23.52
N ILE A 233 19.34 18.70 -24.03
CA ILE A 233 19.12 17.41 -23.37
C ILE A 233 20.12 16.42 -23.97
N VAL A 234 21.06 15.94 -23.17
CA VAL A 234 21.96 14.84 -23.53
C VAL A 234 21.71 13.68 -22.57
N ILE A 235 21.28 12.55 -23.12
CA ILE A 235 20.88 11.34 -22.38
C ILE A 235 21.99 10.29 -22.54
N ILE A 236 22.63 9.87 -21.45
CA ILE A 236 23.40 8.62 -21.42
C ILE A 236 23.28 7.96 -20.04
N GLN A 237 22.52 6.87 -19.92
CA GLN A 237 22.87 5.66 -19.15
C GLN A 237 21.90 4.50 -19.43
N SER A 238 22.43 3.28 -19.51
CA SER A 238 21.71 2.01 -19.76
C SER A 238 21.58 1.22 -18.45
N CYS A 239 20.36 0.85 -18.04
CA CYS A 239 20.10 -0.16 -17.02
C CYS A 239 18.96 -1.09 -17.46
N ARG A 240 19.13 -2.39 -17.18
CA ARG A 240 18.24 -3.50 -17.57
C ARG A 240 17.38 -3.92 -16.35
N TYR A 241 16.18 -4.44 -16.61
CA TYR A 241 15.36 -5.31 -15.73
C TYR A 241 14.17 -4.75 -14.92
N ILE A 242 13.74 -3.48 -15.02
CA ILE A 242 12.56 -3.01 -14.25
C ILE A 242 11.53 -2.25 -15.11
N PRO A 243 10.21 -2.56 -15.00
CA PRO A 243 9.17 -1.75 -15.64
C PRO A 243 9.15 -0.34 -15.05
N PRO A 244 9.07 0.73 -15.87
CA PRO A 244 9.13 2.10 -15.36
C PRO A 244 7.96 2.39 -14.40
N VAL A 245 8.26 2.84 -13.17
CA VAL A 245 7.31 3.62 -12.37
C VAL A 245 7.16 4.96 -13.10
N VAL A 246 5.97 5.23 -13.64
CA VAL A 246 5.67 6.53 -14.24
C VAL A 246 5.52 7.52 -13.08
N ILE A 247 6.60 8.19 -12.69
CA ILE A 247 6.61 9.13 -11.55
C ILE A 247 5.90 10.45 -11.88
N ALA A 248 5.70 10.76 -13.17
CA ALA A 248 4.88 11.86 -13.63
C ALA A 248 4.33 11.55 -15.03
N ARG A 249 3.06 11.89 -15.27
CA ARG A 249 2.51 12.01 -16.62
C ARG A 249 2.81 13.43 -17.09
N GLU A 250 3.41 13.59 -18.27
CA GLU A 250 3.27 14.87 -18.99
C GLU A 250 1.78 15.10 -19.22
N LEU A 251 1.32 16.31 -18.86
CA LEU A 251 -0.02 16.81 -19.17
C LEU A 251 -0.08 17.26 -20.63
#